data_AF-A0A7X7ADS2-F1
#
_entry.id   AF-A0A7X7ADS2-F1
#
_cell.length_a   1.000
_cell.length_b   1.000
_cell.length_c   1.000
_cell.angle_alpha   90.00
_cell.angle_beta   90.00
_cell.angle_gamma   90.00
#
_symmetry.space_group_name_H-M   'P 1'
#
loop_
_entity.id
_entity.type
_entity.pdbx_description
1 polymer ?
#
loop_
_entity_poly.entity_id
_entity_poly.type
_entity_poly.pdbx_seq_one_letter_code
_entity_poly.pdbx_strand_id
1 'polypeptide(L)' 'MSSLFIGIIGLAVFFILIMLRMPIAYAMALVGFVGFSLLTSISVGFNMVAKEIFNTFSSYSLSVIAMFVWMGFLAYYSG' A
#
# COMPACT_ATOMS: atom_id res chain seq x y z
N MET A 1 -0.06 15.28 21.33
CA MET A 1 1.24 14.57 21.31
C MET A 1 2.01 15.07 20.11
N SER A 2 3.28 15.44 20.27
CA SER A 2 4.11 15.89 19.14
C SER A 2 4.16 14.78 18.07
N SER A 3 3.96 15.14 16.80
CA SER A 3 3.97 14.22 15.65
C SER A 3 5.25 13.38 15.60
N LEU A 4 6.36 13.92 16.11
CA LEU A 4 7.63 13.20 16.25
C LEU A 4 7.54 12.01 17.21
N PHE A 5 6.86 12.14 18.35
CA PHE A 5 6.74 11.04 19.31
C PHE A 5 5.94 9.88 18.73
N ILE A 6 4.87 10.17 18.01
CA ILE A 6 4.04 9.15 17.33
C ILE A 6 4.88 8.46 16.22
N GLY A 7 5.68 9.23 15.48
CA GLY A 7 6.59 8.68 14.47
C GLY A 7 7.64 7.73 15.05
N ILE A 8 8.27 8.11 16.18
CA ILE A 8 9.27 7.28 16.86
C ILE A 8 8.65 5.97 17.37
N ILE A 9 7.46 6.05 17.97
CA ILE A 9 6.74 4.85 18.44
C ILE A 9 6.36 3.95 17.26
N GLY A 10 5.83 4.52 16.17
CA GLY A 10 5.49 3.77 14.96
C GLY A 10 6.70 3.04 14.36
N LEU A 11 7.86 3.69 14.32
CA LEU A 11 9.10 3.10 13.85
C LEU A 11 9.59 1.97 14.76
N ALA A 12 9.51 2.13 16.09
CA ALA A 12 9.83 1.07 17.04
C ALA A 12 8.91 -0.16 16.85
N VAL A 13 7.60 0.07 16.73
CA VAL A 13 6.61 -1.00 16.48
C VAL A 13 6.87 -1.72 15.15
N PHE A 14 7.25 -0.99 14.11
CA PHE A 14 7.61 -1.57 12.82
C PHE A 14 8.78 -2.56 12.93
N PHE A 15 9.86 -2.18 13.62
CA PHE A 15 10.99 -3.08 13.85
C PHE A 15 10.62 -4.30 14.70
N ILE A 16 9.76 -4.13 15.71
CA ILE A 16 9.25 -5.25 16.51
C ILE A 16 8.48 -6.23 15.63
N LEU A 17 7.59 -5.76 14.75
CA LEU A 17 6.82 -6.63 13.85
C LEU A 17 7.71 -7.41 12.87
N ILE A 18 8.78 -6.79 12.38
CA ILE A 18 9.78 -7.48 11.55
C ILE A 18 10.51 -8.57 12.34
N MET A 19 10.86 -8.30 13.60
CA MET A 19 11.49 -9.30 14.48
C MET A 19 10.59 -10.50 14.75
N LEU A 20 9.27 -10.30 14.79
CA LEU A 20 8.27 -11.38 14.83
C LEU A 20 8.17 -12.18 13.51
N ARG A 21 9.06 -11.93 12.54
CA ARG A 21 9.05 -12.54 11.20
C ARG A 21 7.80 -12.24 10.38
N MET A 22 7.10 -11.14 10.70
CA MET A 22 5.96 -10.73 9.88
C MET A 22 6.46 -10.18 8.55
N PRO A 23 5.84 -10.53 7.40
CA PRO A 23 6.23 -9.98 6.11
C PRO A 23 6.15 -8.45 6.12
N ILE A 24 7.15 -7.81 5.52
CA ILE A 24 7.35 -6.34 5.56
C ILE A 24 6.11 -5.60 5.04
N ALA A 25 5.42 -6.15 4.04
CA ALA A 25 4.20 -5.58 3.50
C ALA A 25 3.10 -5.40 4.56
N TYR A 26 2.86 -6.42 5.39
CA TYR A 26 1.87 -6.35 6.45
C TYR A 26 2.31 -5.40 7.57
N ALA A 27 3.60 -5.38 7.90
CA ALA A 27 4.14 -4.47 8.90
C ALA A 27 3.97 -3.01 8.47
N MET A 28 4.33 -2.69 7.22
CA MET A 28 4.12 -1.38 6.61
C MET A 28 2.65 -0.98 6.57
N ALA A 29 1.77 -1.89 6.15
CA ALA A 29 0.34 -1.61 6.05
C ALA A 29 -0.28 -1.31 7.42
N LEU A 30 0.01 -2.12 8.45
CA LEU A 30 -0.52 -1.94 9.79
C LEU A 30 0.01 -0.67 10.46
N VAL A 31 1.33 -0.48 10.46
CA VAL A 31 1.96 0.69 11.12
C VAL A 31 1.57 1.97 10.39
N GLY A 32 1.56 1.97 9.06
CA GLY A 32 1.14 3.10 8.24
C GLY A 32 -0.32 3.48 8.49
N PHE A 33 -1.23 2.49 8.47
CA PHE A 33 -2.66 2.72 8.73
C PHE A 33 -2.91 3.23 10.15
N VAL A 34 -2.36 2.55 11.17
CA VAL A 34 -2.57 2.92 12.58
C VAL A 34 -1.93 4.28 12.88
N GLY A 35 -0.70 4.52 12.42
CA GLY A 35 0.00 5.79 12.61
C GLY A 35 -0.73 6.97 11.95
N PHE A 36 -1.22 6.78 10.72
CA PHE A 36 -1.97 7.81 10.01
C PHE A 36 -3.35 8.06 10.63
N SER A 37 -4.04 6.99 11.05
CA SER A 37 -5.31 7.09 11.76
C SER A 37 -5.19 7.82 13.09
N LEU A 38 -4.09 7.66 13.82
CA LEU A 38 -3.84 8.34 15.09
C LEU A 38 -3.55 9.84 14.91
N LEU A 39 -2.96 10.24 13.78
CA LEU A 39 -2.63 11.63 13.49
C LEU A 39 -3.81 12.44 12.95
N THR A 40 -4.71 11.81 12.19
CA THR A 40 -5.87 12.49 11.60
C THR A 40 -7.19 12.00 12.20
N SER A 41 -7.64 10.80 11.81
CA SER A 41 -8.88 10.15 12.25
C SER A 41 -9.02 8.79 11.56
N ILE A 42 -9.75 7.85 12.19
CA ILE A 42 -9.98 6.50 11.62
C ILE A 42 -10.69 6.53 10.26
N SER A 43 -11.65 7.45 10.07
CA SER A 43 -12.37 7.65 8.81
C SER A 43 -11.42 8.05 7.66
N VAL A 44 -10.42 8.88 7.97
CA VAL A 44 -9.45 9.35 6.97
C VAL A 44 -8.40 8.26 6.69
N GLY A 45 -8.05 7.47 7.70
CA GLY A 45 -7.22 6.27 7.53
C GLY A 45 -7.81 5.27 6.53
N PHE A 46 -9.11 4.97 6.63
CA PHE A 46 -9.77 4.08 5.67
C PHE A 46 -9.82 4.66 4.26
N ASN A 47 -10.09 5.96 4.12
CA ASN A 47 -10.05 6.64 2.83
C ASN A 47 -8.65 6.61 2.20
N MET A 48 -7.59 6.76 3.00
CA MET A 48 -6.21 6.63 2.54
C MET A 48 -5.96 5.25 1.94
N VAL A 49 -6.31 4.17 2.65
CA VAL A 49 -6.10 2.80 2.17
C VAL A 49 -6.87 2.55 0.87
N ALA A 50 -8.13 2.98 0.81
CA ALA A 50 -8.93 2.87 -0.42
C ALA A 50 -8.26 3.59 -1.61
N LYS A 51 -7.71 4.78 -1.37
CA LYS A 51 -7.03 5.58 -2.40
C LYS A 51 -5.71 4.95 -2.86
N GLU A 52 -4.90 4.43 -1.93
CA GLU A 52 -3.64 3.75 -2.25
C GLU A 52 -3.87 2.48 -3.09
N ILE A 53 -4.91 1.70 -2.73
CA ILE A 53 -5.32 0.53 -3.51
C ILE A 53 -5.72 0.97 -4.93
N PHE A 54 -6.59 1.98 -5.04
CA PHE A 54 -7.03 2.49 -6.34
C PHE A 54 -5.86 2.99 -7.20
N ASN A 55 -4.92 3.72 -6.60
CA ASN A 55 -3.72 4.21 -7.29
C ASN A 55 -2.83 3.06 -7.78
N THR A 56 -2.70 1.99 -7.00
CA THR A 56 -1.90 0.82 -7.38
C THR A 56 -2.49 0.13 -8.60
N PHE A 57 -3.82 -0.08 -8.62
CA PHE A 57 -4.52 -0.68 -9.76
C PHE A 57 -4.59 0.24 -10.98
N SER A 58 -4.61 1.56 -10.76
CA SER A 58 -4.57 2.56 -11.82
C SER A 58 -3.14 2.90 -12.26
N SER A 59 -2.14 2.14 -11.81
CA SER A 59 -0.75 2.39 -12.18
C SER A 59 -0.53 2.09 -13.66
N TYR A 60 0.25 2.97 -14.30
CA TYR A 60 0.60 2.83 -15.71
C TYR A 60 1.25 1.46 -15.98
N SER A 61 2.11 0.99 -15.07
CA SER A 61 2.76 -0.32 -15.18
C SER A 61 1.76 -1.48 -15.27
N LEU A 62 0.68 -1.47 -14.48
CA LEU A 62 -0.33 -2.52 -14.53
C LEU A 62 -1.17 -2.43 -15.81
N SER A 63 -1.49 -1.21 -16.28
CA SER A 63 -2.15 -1.00 -17.56
C SER A 63 -1.32 -1.47 -18.76
N VAL A 64 0.01 -1.26 -18.73
CA VAL A 64 0.92 -1.74 -19.78
C VAL A 64 0.87 -3.27 -19.87
N ILE A 65 0.85 -3.98 -18.74
CA ILE A 65 0.73 -5.45 -18.72
C ILE A 65 -0.59 -5.89 -19.37
N ALA A 66 -1.71 -5.27 -19.00
CA ALA A 66 -3.02 -5.59 -19.57
C ALA A 66 -3.05 -5.35 -21.09
N MET A 67 -2.51 -4.23 -21.57
CA MET A 67 -2.44 -3.91 -23.00
C MET A 67 -1.50 -4.85 -23.76
N PHE A 68 -0.43 -5.33 -23.12
CA PHE A 68 0.49 -6.30 -23.72
C PHE A 68 -0.19 -7.67 -23.93
N VAL A 69 -0.94 -8.14 -22.94
CA VAL A 69 -1.77 -9.35 -23.07
C VAL A 69 -2.82 -9.16 -24.16
N TRP A 70 -3.44 -7.98 -24.23
CA TRP A 70 -4.45 -7.67 -25.25
C TRP A 70 -3.86 -7.63 -26.67
N MET A 71 -2.67 -7.05 -26.83
CA MET A 71 -1.93 -7.07 -28.10
C MET A 71 -1.59 -8.51 -28.52
N GLY A 72 -1.11 -9.34 -27.58
CA GLY A 72 -0.81 -10.75 -27.85
C GLY A 72 -2.06 -11.54 -28.27
N PHE A 73 -3.20 -11.28 -27.65
CA PHE A 73 -4.48 -11.85 -28.05
C PHE A 73 -4.85 -11.45 -29.49
N LEU A 74 -4.76 -10.17 -29.85
CA LEU A 74 -5.05 -9.71 -31.21
C LEU A 74 -4.10 -10.33 -32.24
N ALA A 75 -2.80 -10.40 -31.94
CA ALA A 75 -1.79 -10.99 -32.81
C ALA A 75 -2.05 -12.49 -33.06
N TYR A 76 -2.47 -13.23 -32.02
CA TYR A 76 -2.81 -14.65 -32.14
C TYR A 76 -4.01 -14.90 -33.06
N TYR A 77 -5.01 -14.01 -33.05
CA TYR A 77 -6.19 -14.14 -33.92
C TYR A 77 -6.00 -13.50 -35.31
N SER A 78 -4.94 -12.71 -35.54
CA SER A 78 -4.67 -12.08 -36.83
C SER A 78 -3.92 -12.96 -37.84
N GLY A 79 -3.43 -14.15 -37.44
CA GLY A 79 -2.74 -15.11 -38.30
C GLY A 79 -1.26 -15.26 -37.96
#